data_AF-A0AA35E0I6-F1
#
_entry.id   AF-A0AA35E0I6-F1
#
_cell.length_a   1.000
_cell.length_b   1.000
_cell.length_c   1.000
_cell.angle_alpha   90.00
_cell.angle_beta   90.00
_cell.angle_gamma   90.00
#
_symmetry.space_group_name_H-M   'P 1'
#
loop_
_entity.id
_entity.type
_entity.pdbx_description
1 polymer ?
#
loop_
_entity_poly.entity_id
_entity_poly.type
_entity_poly.pdbx_seq_one_letter_code
_entity_poly.pdbx_strand_id
1 'polypeptide(L)'
;MRQAVNTAMVQSYWEIGRLIVEHEQQDNNRAEYGKQPLQQLSQQLTEQLGKGFDVRNLRNMRQFYQSFPKRNAVRTELSWTHYRTLLRVENAQARD
;
A
#
# COMPACT_ATOMS: atom_id res chain seq x y z
N MET A 1 11.70 20.05 6.24
CA MET A 1 10.28 19.62 6.42
C MET A 1 9.75 18.67 5.34
N ARG A 2 10.22 18.68 4.07
CA ARG A 2 9.73 17.75 3.02
C ARG A 2 9.96 16.24 3.31
N GLN A 3 11.05 15.88 3.98
CA GLN A 3 11.38 14.48 4.27
C GLN A 3 10.45 13.82 5.31
N ALA A 4 10.09 14.53 6.37
CA ALA A 4 9.22 13.99 7.42
C ALA A 4 7.81 13.65 6.91
N VAL A 5 7.27 14.49 6.02
CA VAL A 5 5.96 14.27 5.37
C VAL A 5 6.00 13.05 4.43
N ASN A 6 7.11 12.87 3.71
CA ASN A 6 7.29 11.72 2.83
C ASN A 6 7.34 10.40 3.60
N THR A 7 8.02 10.36 4.76
CA THR A 7 8.12 9.14 5.58
C THR A 7 6.78 8.73 6.15
N ALA A 8 6.01 9.65 6.72
CA ALA A 8 4.68 9.34 7.27
C ALA A 8 3.75 8.79 6.19
N MET A 9 3.75 9.40 5.01
CA MET A 9 2.94 8.98 3.87
C MET A 9 3.30 7.57 3.38
N VAL A 10 4.60 7.27 3.23
CA VAL A 10 5.06 5.94 2.80
C VAL A 10 4.69 4.87 3.83
N GLN A 11 4.79 5.17 5.12
CA GLN A 11 4.36 4.26 6.19
C GLN A 11 2.85 4.02 6.13
N SER A 12 2.04 5.07 5.96
CA SER A 12 0.58 4.91 5.78
C SER A 12 0.24 4.05 4.57
N TYR A 13 0.93 4.23 3.44
CA TYR A 13 0.71 3.43 2.24
C TYR A 13 1.11 1.96 2.43
N TRP A 14 2.16 1.71 3.20
CA TRP A 14 2.55 0.34 3.59
C TRP A 14 1.48 -0.32 4.46
N GLU A 15 0.98 0.39 5.47
CA GLU A 15 -0.07 -0.09 6.38
C GLU A 15 -1.38 -0.38 5.63
N ILE A 16 -1.79 0.49 4.70
CA ILE A 16 -2.96 0.25 3.84
C ILE A 16 -2.75 -1.00 2.98
N GLY A 17 -1.55 -1.16 2.41
CA GLY A 17 -1.18 -2.36 1.67
C GLY A 17 -1.27 -3.64 2.51
N ARG A 18 -0.80 -3.59 3.77
CA ARG A 18 -0.91 -4.68 4.73
C ARG A 18 -2.38 -5.03 4.98
N LEU A 19 -3.19 -4.03 5.33
CA LEU A 19 -4.61 -4.24 5.62
C LEU A 19 -5.34 -4.87 4.43
N ILE A 20 -5.06 -4.44 3.20
CA ILE A 20 -5.67 -5.05 2.00
C ILE A 20 -5.30 -6.53 1.90
N VAL A 21 -4.02 -6.88 2.08
CA VAL A 21 -3.56 -8.27 1.98
C VAL A 21 -4.07 -9.13 3.13
N GLU A 22 -4.11 -8.61 4.35
CA GLU A 22 -4.68 -9.30 5.52
C GLU A 22 -6.17 -9.60 5.33
N HIS A 23 -6.96 -8.63 4.84
CA HIS A 23 -8.37 -8.85 4.51
C HIS A 23 -8.55 -9.89 3.41
N GLU A 24 -7.77 -9.83 2.32
CA GLU A 24 -7.82 -10.83 1.24
C GLU A 24 -7.45 -12.24 1.75
N GLN A 25 -6.51 -12.36 2.69
CA GLN A 25 -6.10 -13.64 3.28
C GLN A 25 -7.14 -14.19 4.27
N GLN A 26 -7.82 -13.33 5.03
CA GLN A 26 -8.89 -13.74 5.94
C GLN A 26 -10.15 -14.21 5.21
N ASP A 27 -10.42 -13.67 4.01
CA ASP A 27 -11.55 -14.09 3.16
C ASP A 27 -11.40 -15.54 2.63
N ASN A 28 -10.18 -16.11 2.62
CA ASN A 28 -9.99 -17.54 2.35
C ASN A 28 -10.51 -18.45 3.49
N ASN A 29 -10.86 -17.90 4.66
CA ASN A 29 -11.25 -18.71 5.83
C ASN A 29 -12.57 -18.27 6.52
N ARG A 30 -13.04 -17.02 6.40
CA ARG A 30 -14.31 -16.57 7.03
C ARG A 30 -15.03 -15.49 6.21
N ALA A 31 -16.07 -15.91 5.50
CA ALA A 31 -16.78 -15.15 4.47
C ALA A 31 -17.87 -14.14 4.94
N GLU A 32 -17.79 -13.53 6.14
CA GLU A 32 -18.89 -12.64 6.60
C GLU A 32 -18.53 -11.17 6.89
N TYR A 33 -17.25 -10.79 6.96
CA TYR A 33 -16.86 -9.39 7.19
C TYR A 33 -15.89 -8.84 6.12
N GLY A 34 -15.38 -9.68 5.21
CA GLY A 34 -14.21 -9.40 4.36
C GLY A 34 -14.47 -8.80 2.97
N LYS A 35 -15.72 -8.80 2.48
CA LYS A 35 -16.06 -8.29 1.14
C LYS A 35 -16.23 -6.77 1.09
N GLN A 36 -15.24 -6.00 1.52
CA GLN A 36 -15.16 -4.62 1.00
C GLN A 36 -14.37 -4.66 -0.30
N PRO A 37 -15.02 -4.56 -1.49
CA PRO A 37 -14.27 -4.40 -2.72
C PRO A 37 -13.33 -3.20 -2.58
N LEU A 38 -12.14 -3.27 -3.19
CA LEU A 38 -11.17 -2.17 -3.24
C LEU A 38 -11.81 -0.80 -3.56
N GLN A 39 -12.95 -0.81 -4.25
CA GLN A 39 -13.78 0.35 -4.54
C GLN A 39 -14.42 1.01 -3.30
N GLN A 40 -14.94 0.24 -2.34
CA GLN A 40 -15.44 0.78 -1.07
C GLN A 40 -14.31 1.33 -0.21
N LEU A 41 -13.19 0.60 -0.12
CA LEU A 41 -12.01 1.09 0.60
C LEU A 41 -11.46 2.38 -0.04
N SER A 42 -11.45 2.44 -1.37
CA SER A 42 -11.06 3.63 -2.13
C SER A 42 -11.94 4.82 -1.80
N GLN A 43 -13.26 4.61 -1.75
CA GLN A 43 -14.21 5.65 -1.41
C GLN A 43 -14.00 6.15 0.03
N GLN A 44 -13.93 5.26 1.01
CA GLN A 44 -13.75 5.62 2.42
C GLN A 44 -12.44 6.39 2.67
N LEU A 45 -11.33 5.90 2.12
CA LEU A 45 -10.04 6.58 2.27
C LEU A 45 -10.01 7.92 1.53
N THR A 46 -10.69 8.01 0.38
CA THR A 46 -10.78 9.29 -0.34
C THR A 46 -11.64 10.31 0.43
N GLU A 47 -12.70 9.86 1.09
CA GLU A 47 -13.54 10.70 1.94
C GLU A 47 -12.81 11.18 3.20
N GLN A 48 -12.03 10.31 3.86
CA GLN A 48 -11.34 10.64 5.11
C GLN A 48 -10.01 11.39 4.92
N LEU A 49 -9.22 10.99 3.91
CA LEU A 49 -7.85 11.46 3.71
C LEU A 49 -7.69 12.33 2.46
N GLY A 50 -8.75 12.46 1.66
CA GLY A 50 -8.78 13.28 0.45
C GLY A 50 -8.25 12.57 -0.79
N LYS A 51 -7.80 13.36 -1.78
CA LYS A 51 -7.39 12.84 -3.09
C LYS A 51 -6.15 11.94 -2.99
N GLY A 52 -6.12 10.89 -3.81
CA GLY A 52 -4.96 10.00 -3.94
C GLY A 52 -5.20 8.56 -3.48
N PHE A 53 -6.40 8.21 -3.00
CA PHE A 53 -6.76 6.85 -2.60
C PHE A 53 -7.67 6.16 -3.63
N ASP A 54 -7.45 6.42 -4.91
CA ASP A 54 -8.16 5.71 -5.97
C ASP A 54 -7.79 4.21 -5.99
N VAL A 55 -8.64 3.39 -6.62
CA VAL A 55 -8.45 1.93 -6.71
C VAL A 55 -7.10 1.55 -7.32
N ARG A 56 -6.57 2.33 -8.28
CA ARG A 56 -5.25 2.04 -8.88
C ARG A 56 -4.13 2.28 -7.87
N ASN A 57 -4.22 3.34 -7.07
CA ASN A 57 -3.24 3.61 -6.03
C ASN A 57 -3.32 2.57 -4.91
N LEU A 58 -4.51 2.12 -4.52
CA LEU A 58 -4.66 1.00 -3.58
C LEU A 58 -4.05 -0.30 -4.10
N ARG A 59 -4.16 -0.60 -5.39
CA ARG A 59 -3.45 -1.74 -6.01
C ARG A 59 -1.93 -1.60 -5.89
N ASN A 60 -1.39 -0.39 -6.08
CA ASN A 60 0.03 -0.14 -5.87
C ASN A 60 0.42 -0.33 -4.40
N MET A 61 -0.39 0.12 -3.44
CA MET A 61 -0.16 -0.06 -2.00
C MET A 61 -0.17 -1.54 -1.62
N ARG A 62 -1.13 -2.31 -2.14
CA ARG A 62 -1.17 -3.77 -1.99
C ARG A 62 0.12 -4.42 -2.50
N GLN A 63 0.53 -4.09 -3.72
CA GLN A 63 1.76 -4.59 -4.32
C GLN A 63 3.01 -4.15 -3.54
N PHE A 64 2.97 -2.94 -2.96
CA PHE A 64 4.04 -2.40 -2.13
C PHE A 64 4.27 -3.26 -0.89
N TYR A 65 3.20 -3.58 -0.15
CA TYR A 65 3.30 -4.49 0.99
C TYR A 65 3.78 -5.89 0.58
N GLN A 66 3.26 -6.45 -0.52
CA GLN A 66 3.68 -7.76 -1.01
C GLN A 66 5.16 -7.80 -1.43
N SER A 67 5.68 -6.70 -1.99
CA SER A 67 7.08 -6.60 -2.43
C SER A 67 8.03 -6.28 -1.28
N PHE A 68 7.57 -5.55 -0.27
CA PHE A 68 8.36 -5.14 0.90
C PHE A 68 7.65 -5.51 2.21
N PRO A 69 7.44 -6.80 2.51
CA PRO A 69 6.67 -7.23 3.68
C PRO A 69 7.39 -6.94 5.00
N LYS A 70 8.70 -6.69 4.97
CA LYS A 70 9.49 -6.29 6.14
C LYS A 70 9.49 -4.78 6.25
N ARG A 71 8.96 -4.23 7.34
CA ARG A 71 8.90 -2.78 7.60
C ARG A 71 10.27 -2.09 7.50
N ASN A 72 11.35 -2.77 7.90
CA ASN A 72 12.73 -2.25 7.81
C ASN A 72 13.26 -2.15 6.36
N ALA A 73 12.62 -2.81 5.39
CA ALA A 73 12.95 -2.65 3.98
C ALA A 73 12.47 -1.28 3.43
N VAL A 74 11.55 -0.62 4.13
CA VAL A 74 11.07 0.72 3.79
C VAL A 74 12.09 1.77 4.27
N ARG A 75 12.96 2.19 3.37
CA ARG A 75 13.90 3.30 3.58
C ARG A 75 13.15 4.62 3.70
N THR A 76 13.51 5.42 4.71
CA THR A 76 12.95 6.76 5.01
C THR A 76 13.38 7.83 4.01
N GLU A 77 14.45 7.57 3.25
CA GLU A 77 14.99 8.47 2.24
C GLU A 77 14.21 8.41 0.91
N LEU A 78 13.43 7.35 0.70
CA LEU A 78 12.68 7.13 -0.53
C LEU A 78 11.24 7.66 -0.40
N SER A 79 10.84 8.49 -1.36
CA SER A 79 9.44 8.95 -1.49
C SER A 79 8.56 7.89 -2.16
N TRP A 80 7.23 8.07 -2.07
CA TRP A 80 6.27 7.21 -2.77
C TRP A 80 6.53 7.08 -4.28
N THR A 81 6.99 8.15 -4.94
CA THR A 81 7.35 8.10 -6.35
C THR A 81 8.53 7.17 -6.64
N HIS A 82 9.51 7.07 -5.74
CA HIS A 82 10.60 6.10 -5.86
C HIS A 82 10.06 4.67 -5.76
N TYR A 83 9.21 4.39 -4.77
CA TYR A 83 8.61 3.06 -4.61
C TYR A 83 7.73 2.68 -5.80
N ARG A 84 6.95 3.61 -6.36
CA ARG A 84 6.17 3.36 -7.58
C ARG A 84 7.03 2.96 -8.78
N THR A 85 8.24 3.50 -8.88
CA THR A 85 9.20 3.08 -9.90
C THR A 85 9.74 1.67 -9.61
N LEU A 86 10.11 1.39 -8.36
CA LEU A 86 10.58 0.04 -7.96
C LEU A 86 9.52 -1.04 -8.15
N LEU A 87 8.24 -0.73 -7.92
CA LEU A 87 7.13 -1.67 -8.14
C LEU A 87 6.93 -2.04 -9.62
N ARG A 88 7.34 -1.16 -10.54
CA ARG A 88 7.33 -1.42 -11.99
C ARG A 88 8.50 -2.29 -12.44
N VAL A 89 9.56 -2.40 -11.65
CA VAL A 89 10.69 -3.28 -11.96
C VAL A 89 10.25 -4.70 -11.63
N GLU A 90 9.86 -5.49 -12.63
CA GLU A 90 9.34 -6.86 -12.46
C GLU A 90 10.37 -7.84 -11.90
N ASN A 91 11.66 -7.53 -12.03
CA ASN A 91 12.74 -8.38 -11.54
C ASN A 91 12.96 -8.19 -10.02
N ALA A 92 12.56 -9.19 -9.23
CA ALA A 92 12.70 -9.17 -7.77
C ALA A 92 14.16 -9.07 -7.30
N GLN A 93 15.14 -9.58 -8.07
CA GLN A 93 16.56 -9.46 -7.76
C GLN A 93 17.14 -8.06 -7.99
N ALA A 94 16.45 -7.20 -8.74
CA ALA A 94 16.87 -5.81 -8.98
C ALA A 94 16.30 -4.83 -7.94
N ARG A 95 15.60 -5.34 -6.90
CA ARG A 95 14.92 -4.54 -5.87
C ARG A 95 15.66 -4.47 -4.53
N ASP A 96 16.68 -5.31 -4.32
CA ASP A 96 17.61 -5.27 -3.18
C ASP A 96 18.80 -4.33 -3.46
#